data_AF-A0A952KL18-F1
#
_entry.id   AF-A0A952KL18-F1
#
_cell.length_a   1.000
_cell.length_b   1.000
_cell.length_c   1.000
_cell.angle_alpha   90.00
_cell.angle_beta   90.00
_cell.angle_gamma   90.00
#
_symmetry.space_group_name_H-M   'P 1'
#
loop_
_entity.id
_entity.type
_entity.pdbx_description
1 polymer ?
#
loop_
_entity_poly.entity_id
_entity_poly.type
_entity_poly.pdbx_seq_one_letter_code
_entity_poly.pdbx_strand_id
1 'polypeptide(L)' 'MQPVKNIIVVGGGTSGWIAASVLSASLARDSVSITVVDSSEIGTVGVGEATIPPIRQLNFVLGLDEDEVM' A
#
# COMPACT_ATOMS: atom_id res chain seq x y z
N MET A 1 -15.35 13.53 19.13
CA MET A 1 -14.70 13.76 17.82
C MET A 1 -15.41 12.91 16.78
N GLN A 2 -15.51 13.38 15.54
CA GLN A 2 -16.11 12.59 14.45
C GLN A 2 -15.09 11.56 13.92
N PRO A 3 -15.51 10.33 13.60
CA PRO A 3 -14.61 9.31 13.07
C PRO A 3 -14.12 9.67 11.66
N VAL A 4 -12.86 9.34 11.34
CA VAL A 4 -12.33 9.48 9.99
C VAL A 4 -13.04 8.50 9.06
N LYS A 5 -13.51 9.00 7.92
CA LYS A 5 -14.25 8.20 6.91
C LYS A 5 -13.59 8.17 5.54
N ASN A 6 -12.68 9.11 5.27
CA ASN A 6 -12.02 9.23 3.98
C ASN A 6 -10.53 9.45 4.21
N ILE A 7 -9.70 8.63 3.57
CA ILE A 7 -8.25 8.76 3.55
C ILE A 7 -7.83 8.92 2.10
N ILE A 8 -7.06 9.98 1.81
CA ILE A 8 -6.51 10.23 0.48
C ILE A 8 -5.00 10.10 0.57
N VAL A 9 -4.43 9.15 -0.18
CA VAL A 9 -2.99 8.97 -0.36
C VAL A 9 -2.60 9.71 -1.64
N VAL A 10 -1.82 10.78 -1.51
CA VAL A 10 -1.37 11.58 -2.65
C VAL A 10 0.04 11.15 -3.05
N GLY A 11 0.15 10.60 -4.26
CA GLY A 11 1.35 9.94 -4.77
C GLY A 11 1.18 8.43 -4.75
N GLY A 12 1.37 7.79 -5.91
CA GLY A 12 1.44 6.34 -6.00
C GLY A 12 2.85 5.82 -5.76
N GLY A 13 3.37 5.06 -6.72
CA GLY A 13 4.62 4.31 -6.55
C GLY A 13 4.56 3.31 -5.39
N THR A 14 5.71 2.75 -5.01
CA THR A 14 5.78 1.70 -3.97
C THR A 14 5.23 2.17 -2.62
N SER A 15 5.55 3.39 -2.20
CA SER A 15 5.12 3.92 -0.90
C SER A 15 3.61 4.17 -0.83
N GLY A 16 3.02 4.78 -1.86
CA GLY A 16 1.59 5.08 -1.90
C GLY A 16 0.73 3.82 -1.87
N TRP A 17 1.11 2.82 -2.68
CA TRP A 17 0.39 1.55 -2.72
C TRP A 17 0.58 0.70 -1.46
N ILE A 18 1.79 0.63 -0.88
CA ILE A 18 1.99 -0.05 0.41
C ILE A 18 1.15 0.61 1.51
N ALA A 19 1.15 1.94 1.59
CA ALA A 19 0.36 2.66 2.59
C ALA A 19 -1.14 2.38 2.44
N ALA A 20 -1.67 2.48 1.21
CA ALA A 20 -3.08 2.22 0.94
C ALA A 20 -3.48 0.77 1.28
N SER A 21 -2.66 -0.21 0.91
CA SER A 21 -2.92 -1.63 1.18
C SER A 21 -2.91 -1.94 2.68
N VAL A 22 -1.91 -1.44 3.43
CA VAL A 22 -1.83 -1.64 4.88
C VAL A 22 -3.00 -0.97 5.60
N LEU A 23 -3.38 0.25 5.19
CA LEU A 23 -4.55 0.95 5.73
C LEU A 23 -5.84 0.20 5.43
N SER A 24 -6.00 -0.33 4.22
CA SER A 24 -7.17 -1.12 3.82
C SER A 24 -7.29 -2.40 4.65
N ALA A 25 -6.18 -3.13 4.85
CA ALA A 25 -6.15 -4.32 5.69
C ALA A 25 -6.44 -4.01 7.18
N SER A 26 -5.83 -2.95 7.70
CA SER A 26 -5.94 -2.57 9.12
C SER A 26 -7.32 -2.02 9.49
N LEU A 27 -7.97 -1.33 8.55
CA LEU A 27 -9.27 -0.67 8.73
C LEU A 27 -10.41 -1.46 8.08
N ALA A 28 -10.22 -2.73 7.73
CA ALA A 28 -11.21 -3.54 7.01
C ALA A 28 -12.57 -3.65 7.72
N ARG A 29 -12.60 -3.50 9.05
CA ARG A 29 -13.83 -3.51 9.86
C ARG A 29 -14.50 -2.13 9.98
N ASP A 30 -13.77 -1.08 9.64
CA ASP A 30 -14.27 0.29 9.66
C ASP A 30 -14.78 0.66 8.26
N SER A 31 -15.94 1.32 8.18
CA SER A 31 -16.40 1.87 6.91
C SER A 31 -15.59 3.12 6.56
N VAL A 32 -14.40 2.93 5.98
CA VAL A 32 -13.47 3.98 5.54
C VAL A 32 -13.20 3.83 4.03
N SER A 33 -13.33 4.93 3.29
CA SER A 33 -12.91 5.01 1.90
C SER A 33 -11.44 5.40 1.82
N ILE A 34 -10.66 4.66 1.03
CA ILE A 34 -9.24 4.95 0.76
C ILE A 34 -9.08 5.23 -0.73
N THR A 35 -8.54 6.39 -1.07
CA THR A 35 -8.31 6.80 -2.46
C THR A 35 -6.82 7.09 -2.66
N VAL A 36 -6.21 6.50 -3.69
CA VAL A 36 -4.85 6.84 -4.13
C VAL A 36 -4.96 7.78 -5.33
N VAL A 37 -4.29 8.93 -5.24
CA VAL A 37 -4.13 9.86 -6.36
C VAL A 37 -2.72 9.67 -6.90
N ASP A 38 -2.58 8.88 -7.95
CA ASP A 38 -1.30 8.64 -8.63
C ASP A 38 -1.12 9.60 -9.82
N SER A 39 0.09 10.11 -10.00
CA SER A 39 0.43 11.09 -11.04
C SER A 39 1.14 10.46 -12.25
N SER A 40 1.28 9.13 -12.30
CA SER A 40 2.14 8.46 -13.27
C SER A 40 1.55 8.43 -14.69
N GLU A 41 1.63 9.56 -15.41
CA GLU A 41 1.36 9.63 -16.85
C GLU A 41 2.57 9.11 -17.66
N ILE A 42 3.78 9.18 -17.10
CA ILE A 42 5.01 8.56 -17.62
C ILE A 42 5.77 7.92 -16.45
N GLY A 43 5.92 6.60 -16.46
CA GLY A 43 6.65 5.85 -15.42
C GLY A 43 8.17 6.09 -15.47
N THR A 44 8.84 5.97 -14.33
CA THR A 44 10.31 5.94 -14.26
C THR A 44 10.84 4.56 -14.63
N VAL A 45 12.11 4.47 -15.01
CA VAL A 45 12.78 3.19 -15.24
C VAL A 45 13.24 2.61 -13.90
N GLY A 46 12.80 1.39 -13.59
CA GLY A 46 13.27 0.65 -12.41
C GLY A 46 14.69 0.12 -12.62
N VAL A 47 15.59 0.43 -11.69
CA VAL A 47 16.99 -0.05 -11.67
C VAL A 47 17.23 -1.14 -10.62
N GLY A 48 16.16 -1.58 -9.95
CA GLY A 48 16.19 -2.53 -8.83
C GLY A 48 16.23 -1.83 -7.47
N GLU A 49 15.52 -2.42 -6.51
CA GLU A 49 15.49 -1.99 -5.12
C GLU A 49 15.70 -3.22 -4.22
N ALA A 50 16.44 -3.04 -3.12
CA ALA A 50 16.64 -4.09 -2.13
C ALA A 50 15.74 -3.86 -0.91
N THR A 51 15.24 -4.95 -0.33
CA THR A 51 14.44 -4.93 0.90
C THR A 51 15.15 -5.68 2.02
N ILE A 52 14.66 -5.52 3.26
CA ILE A 52 15.11 -6.26 4.43
C ILE A 52 14.07 -7.31 4.87
N PRO A 53 14.41 -8.30 5.72
CA PRO A 53 13.51 -9.39 6.10
C PRO A 53 12.09 -9.01 6.55
N PRO A 54 11.83 -7.84 7.20
CA PRO A 54 10.47 -7.37 7.50
C PRO A 54 9.50 -7.30 6.31
N ILE A 55 9.96 -7.31 5.05
CA ILE A 55 9.07 -7.38 3.89
C ILE A 55 8.15 -8.62 3.93
N ARG A 56 8.62 -9.72 4.53
CA ARG A 56 7.83 -10.94 4.76
C ARG A 56 6.64 -10.70 5.68
N GLN A 57 6.82 -9.87 6.70
CA GLN A 57 5.73 -9.49 7.62
C GLN A 57 4.69 -8.62 6.91
N LEU A 58 5.14 -7.72 6.03
CA LEU A 58 4.22 -6.93 5.20
C LEU A 58 3.35 -7.85 4.33
N ASN A 59 3.96 -8.79 3.60
CA ASN A 59 3.25 -9.74 2.77
C ASN A 59 2.24 -10.56 3.57
N PHE A 60 2.65 -11.06 4.74
CA PHE A 60 1.76 -11.78 5.65
C PHE A 60 0.54 -10.93 6.09
N VAL A 61 0.76 -9.67 6.48
CA VAL A 61 -0.32 -8.74 6.87
C VAL A 61 -1.29 -8.49 5.72
N LEU A 62 -0.77 -8.45 4.49
CA LEU A 62 -1.57 -8.26 3.28
C LEU A 62 -2.18 -9.56 2.73
N GLY A 63 -1.88 -10.71 3.34
CA GLY A 63 -2.36 -12.02 2.89
C GLY A 63 -1.78 -12.46 1.55
N LEU A 64 -0.59 -11.97 1.19
CA LEU A 64 0.10 -12.31 -0.04
C LEU A 64 0.97 -13.56 0.16
N ASP A 65 0.93 -14.47 -0.81
CA ASP A 65 1.86 -15.60 -0.87
C ASP A 65 3.27 -15.10 -1.22
N GLU A 66 4.28 -15.58 -0.50
CA GLU A 66 5.66 -15.18 -0.78
C GLU A 66 6.16 -15.71 -2.12
N ASP A 67 5.73 -16.90 -2.53
CA ASP A 67 6.16 -17.53 -3.79
C ASP A 67 5.53 -16.87 -5.03
N GLU A 68 4.47 -16.07 -4.86
CA GLU A 68 3.88 -15.26 -5.94
C GLU A 68 4.57 -13.89 -6.08
N VAL A 69 5.25 -13.42 -5.03
CA VAL A 69 5.83 -12.08 -4.94
C VAL A 69 7.36 -12.10 -5.13
N MET A 70 8.01 -13.26 -4.98
CA MET A 70 9.45 -13.49 -5.17
C MET A 70 9.74 -14.52 -6.25
#